data_AF-A0A966WJV9-F1
#
_entry.id   AF-A0A966WJV9-F1
#
_cell.length_a   1.000
_cell.length_b   1.000
_cell.length_c   1.000
_cell.angle_alpha   90.00
_cell.angle_beta   90.00
_cell.angle_gamma   90.00
#
_symmetry.space_group_name_H-M   'P 1'
#
loop_
_entity.id
_entity.type
_entity.pdbx_description
1 polymer ?
#
loop_
_entity_poly.entity_id
_entity_poly.type
_entity_poly.pdbx_seq_one_letter_code
_entity_poly.pdbx_strand_id
1 'polypeptide(L)'
;PHEKERANALLSLLDKNGIQYGYGTGSSAKGLSYASMKEESFTAQAGDIVISTSQPRSALLQVMMEPVTKLADSATYDITSWAAPYAYGLTAFASKEKIAAGSAPVEEAIKNQSTLYGYAIPWHGVASASLVGKLLQQGYKLRYAETPFTVEGKSFRAGTVLLLKTANERWGSALFTNAQRLADQYRVLMHSLSTGLVEKGFDFGSDRVRPLSAPRVALLTGEGASSTAVGEIWHFFDQQLGYPLTLLNTSSFSASDLKEFDVLILADGRYRSLDSKDAQETLKSWISQGGKLVAFEGAVAQLAKGDFGIKPKKKSESADKKENDPYASLSVFADRERDY
;
A
#
# COMPACT_ATOMS: atom_id res chain seq x y z
N PRO A 1 -9.25 8.19 5.79
CA PRO A 1 -9.38 7.25 4.65
C PRO A 1 -8.51 5.99 4.77
N HIS A 2 -7.18 6.15 4.89
CA HIS A 2 -6.25 5.01 5.00
C HIS A 2 -6.50 4.12 6.22
N GLU A 3 -6.84 4.71 7.37
CA GLU A 3 -7.16 3.97 8.57
C GLU A 3 -8.47 3.18 8.45
N LYS A 4 -9.48 3.73 7.77
CA LYS A 4 -10.75 3.05 7.50
C LYS A 4 -10.56 1.81 6.61
N GLU A 5 -9.73 1.90 5.57
CA GLU A 5 -9.41 0.75 4.71
C GLU A 5 -8.73 -0.37 5.50
N ARG A 6 -7.74 -0.02 6.34
CA ARG A 6 -7.04 -0.97 7.22
C ARG A 6 -7.97 -1.58 8.27
N ALA A 7 -8.87 -0.77 8.84
CA ALA A 7 -9.89 -1.23 9.77
C ALA A 7 -10.86 -2.22 9.11
N ASN A 8 -11.36 -1.92 7.90
CA ASN A 8 -12.23 -2.81 7.15
C ASN A 8 -11.56 -4.16 6.80
N ALA A 9 -10.25 -4.14 6.53
CA ALA A 9 -9.49 -5.36 6.29
C ALA A 9 -9.41 -6.23 7.56
N LEU A 10 -9.18 -5.62 8.73
CA LEU A 10 -9.28 -6.31 10.02
C LEU A 10 -10.70 -6.85 10.26
N LEU A 11 -11.75 -6.04 10.05
CA LEU A 11 -13.14 -6.49 10.20
C LEU A 11 -13.45 -7.70 9.31
N SER A 12 -12.99 -7.69 8.06
CA SER A 12 -13.14 -8.83 7.15
C SER A 12 -12.46 -10.10 7.68
N LEU A 13 -11.32 -9.97 8.37
CA LEU A 13 -10.66 -11.08 9.05
C LEU A 13 -11.48 -11.56 10.25
N LEU A 14 -12.03 -10.64 11.06
CA LEU A 14 -12.88 -10.97 12.21
C LEU A 14 -14.15 -11.70 11.76
N ASP A 15 -14.81 -11.21 10.70
CA ASP A 15 -16.00 -11.81 10.10
C ASP A 15 -15.75 -13.24 9.63
N LYS A 16 -14.65 -13.48 8.91
CA LYS A 16 -14.25 -14.83 8.47
C LYS A 16 -14.03 -15.79 9.64
N ASN A 17 -13.63 -15.28 10.80
CA ASN A 17 -13.40 -16.07 12.01
C ASN A 17 -14.63 -16.10 12.95
N GLY A 18 -15.75 -15.46 12.56
CA GLY A 18 -16.96 -15.36 13.37
C GLY A 18 -16.77 -14.59 14.68
N ILE A 19 -15.83 -13.64 14.71
CA ILE A 19 -15.58 -12.77 15.87
C ILE A 19 -16.55 -11.59 15.80
N GLN A 20 -17.31 -11.42 16.87
CA GLN A 20 -18.27 -10.33 17.00
C GLN A 20 -17.59 -9.05 17.48
N TYR A 21 -18.01 -7.92 16.92
CA TYR A 21 -17.56 -6.59 17.29
C TYR A 21 -18.73 -5.61 17.23
N GLY A 22 -18.57 -4.46 17.88
CA GLY A 22 -19.46 -3.32 17.79
C GLY A 22 -18.67 -2.03 17.64
N TYR A 23 -19.32 -0.90 17.86
CA TYR A 23 -18.72 0.41 17.62
C TYR A 23 -18.78 1.29 18.87
N GLY A 24 -17.82 2.19 19.04
CA GLY A 24 -17.78 3.07 20.21
C GLY A 24 -19.02 3.98 20.30
N THR A 25 -19.31 4.45 21.50
CA THR A 25 -20.47 5.34 21.77
C THR A 25 -20.05 6.67 22.41
N GLY A 26 -18.76 6.99 22.39
CA GLY A 26 -18.17 8.17 23.05
C GLY A 26 -17.78 7.93 24.51
N SER A 27 -17.74 6.69 24.98
CA SER A 27 -17.37 6.37 26.37
C SER A 27 -15.86 6.48 26.58
N SER A 28 -15.46 7.16 27.65
CA SER A 28 -14.05 7.19 28.08
C SER A 28 -13.72 5.98 28.95
N ALA A 29 -12.51 5.44 28.78
CA ALA A 29 -12.00 4.30 29.53
C ALA A 29 -10.48 4.41 29.72
N LYS A 30 -9.91 3.57 30.58
CA LYS A 30 -8.46 3.36 30.67
C LYS A 30 -8.06 2.02 30.10
N GLY A 31 -6.91 1.95 29.47
CA GLY A 31 -6.39 0.70 28.91
C GLY A 31 -4.92 0.79 28.52
N LEU A 32 -4.33 -0.37 28.27
CA LEU A 32 -2.99 -0.52 27.73
C LEU A 32 -2.97 -0.06 26.27
N SER A 33 -2.21 0.98 25.98
CA SER A 33 -1.94 1.43 24.60
C SER A 33 -0.98 0.44 23.92
N TYR A 34 -1.35 -0.07 22.75
CA TYR A 34 -0.50 -0.96 21.97
C TYR A 34 0.74 -0.26 21.43
N ALA A 35 0.69 1.07 21.26
CA ALA A 35 1.81 1.84 20.73
C ALA A 35 2.86 2.14 21.80
N SER A 36 2.44 2.56 23.00
CA SER A 36 3.36 2.97 24.07
C SER A 36 3.65 1.87 25.10
N MET A 37 2.85 0.79 25.11
CA MET A 37 2.86 -0.27 26.12
C MET A 37 2.63 0.26 27.55
N LYS A 38 1.92 1.39 27.69
CA LYS A 38 1.56 2.01 28.97
C LYS A 38 0.04 2.12 29.13
N GLU A 39 -0.42 2.23 30.38
CA GLU A 39 -1.82 2.57 30.64
C GLU A 39 -2.09 4.04 30.30
N GLU A 40 -3.08 4.25 29.45
CA GLU A 40 -3.51 5.56 28.96
C GLU A 40 -5.04 5.66 28.99
N SER A 41 -5.54 6.88 29.11
CA SER A 41 -6.98 7.14 28.96
C SER A 41 -7.31 7.36 27.50
N PHE A 42 -8.40 6.78 27.03
CA PHE A 42 -8.89 6.94 25.66
C PHE A 42 -10.42 7.09 25.65
N THR A 43 -10.97 7.52 24.53
CA THR A 43 -12.42 7.61 24.32
C THR A 43 -12.79 6.82 23.07
N ALA A 44 -13.68 5.84 23.21
CA ALA A 44 -14.14 5.02 22.10
C ALA A 44 -15.22 5.78 21.30
N GLN A 45 -14.83 6.43 20.21
CA GLN A 45 -15.71 7.24 19.36
C GLN A 45 -16.62 6.38 18.48
N ALA A 46 -17.64 6.99 17.85
CA ALA A 46 -18.61 6.29 17.00
C ALA A 46 -18.00 5.53 15.80
N GLY A 47 -16.80 5.91 15.36
CA GLY A 47 -16.07 5.24 14.29
C GLY A 47 -15.12 4.13 14.77
N ASP A 48 -14.88 4.03 16.07
CA ASP A 48 -13.91 3.08 16.63
C ASP A 48 -14.55 1.70 16.80
N ILE A 49 -13.76 0.66 16.57
CA ILE A 49 -14.19 -0.73 16.69
C ILE A 49 -14.00 -1.19 18.14
N VAL A 50 -15.07 -1.68 18.76
CA VAL A 50 -15.06 -2.25 20.12
C VAL A 50 -15.26 -3.75 20.04
N ILE A 51 -14.26 -4.52 20.47
CA ILE A 51 -14.30 -5.98 20.43
C ILE A 51 -14.33 -6.50 21.87
N SER A 52 -15.47 -7.02 22.31
CA SER A 52 -15.59 -7.60 23.65
C SER A 52 -15.02 -9.02 23.68
N THR A 53 -14.21 -9.36 24.67
CA THR A 53 -13.78 -10.75 24.90
C THR A 53 -14.88 -11.65 25.46
N SER A 54 -16.04 -11.10 25.84
CA SER A 54 -17.21 -11.85 26.31
C SER A 54 -18.00 -12.46 25.15
N GLN A 55 -17.36 -13.35 24.39
CA GLN A 55 -17.94 -14.04 23.23
C GLN A 55 -17.36 -15.46 23.08
N PRO A 56 -18.03 -16.39 22.36
CA PRO A 56 -17.59 -17.79 22.24
C PRO A 56 -16.17 -17.98 21.69
N ARG A 57 -15.66 -17.04 20.89
CA ARG A 57 -14.31 -17.06 20.28
C ARG A 57 -13.26 -16.29 21.10
N SER A 58 -13.46 -16.13 22.41
CA SER A 58 -12.60 -15.32 23.29
C SER A 58 -11.12 -15.73 23.26
N ALA A 59 -10.81 -17.03 23.28
CA ALA A 59 -9.43 -17.53 23.27
C ALA A 59 -8.70 -17.15 21.97
N LEU A 60 -9.35 -17.35 20.81
CA LEU A 60 -8.80 -16.94 19.52
C LEU A 60 -8.59 -15.43 19.46
N LEU A 61 -9.59 -14.65 19.90
CA LEU A 61 -9.51 -13.19 19.93
C LEU A 61 -8.35 -12.71 20.80
N GLN A 62 -8.14 -13.32 21.97
CA GLN A 62 -7.03 -12.97 22.85
C GLN A 62 -5.68 -13.19 22.16
N VAL A 63 -5.49 -14.34 21.50
CA VAL A 63 -4.25 -14.63 20.75
C VAL A 63 -4.08 -13.65 19.59
N MET A 64 -5.14 -13.41 18.82
CA MET A 64 -5.09 -12.47 17.69
C MET A 64 -4.78 -11.03 18.11
N MET A 65 -5.15 -10.63 19.33
CA MET A 65 -4.97 -9.27 19.83
C MET A 65 -3.81 -9.17 20.82
N GLU A 66 -3.06 -10.23 21.11
CA GLU A 66 -2.04 -10.18 22.15
C GLU A 66 -0.83 -9.31 21.73
N PRO A 67 -0.54 -8.19 22.40
CA PRO A 67 0.58 -7.32 22.01
C PRO A 67 1.96 -7.92 22.33
N VAL A 68 2.04 -8.75 23.38
CA VAL A 68 3.27 -9.39 23.84
C VAL A 68 2.95 -10.83 24.21
N THR A 69 3.33 -11.75 23.33
CA THR A 69 3.14 -13.18 23.58
C THR A 69 4.14 -13.70 24.59
N LYS A 70 3.66 -14.34 25.66
CA LYS A 70 4.51 -15.06 26.62
C LYS A 70 4.57 -16.52 26.22
N LEU A 71 5.65 -16.91 25.56
CA LEU A 71 5.91 -18.31 25.23
C LEU A 71 6.58 -19.02 26.42
N ALA A 72 6.10 -20.21 26.75
CA ALA A 72 6.68 -21.06 27.79
C ALA A 72 7.93 -21.83 27.31
N ASP A 73 8.10 -22.00 25.98
CA ASP A 73 9.22 -22.74 25.39
C ASP A 73 9.64 -22.15 24.02
N SER A 74 10.93 -22.26 23.75
CA SER A 74 11.69 -21.83 22.57
C SER A 74 11.35 -22.55 21.26
N ALA A 75 10.63 -23.68 21.31
CA ALA A 75 10.29 -24.48 20.12
C ALA A 75 9.11 -23.94 19.29
N THR A 76 8.58 -22.76 19.64
CA THR A 76 7.23 -22.32 19.22
C THR A 76 7.24 -21.15 18.23
N TYR A 77 8.33 -20.98 17.47
CA TYR A 77 8.55 -19.84 16.55
C TYR A 77 7.47 -19.71 15.46
N ASP A 78 6.69 -20.77 15.22
CA ASP A 78 5.61 -20.84 14.21
C ASP A 78 4.19 -20.58 14.76
N ILE A 79 4.00 -20.31 16.06
CA ILE A 79 2.64 -20.19 16.67
C ILE A 79 2.32 -18.76 17.14
N THR A 80 3.26 -17.82 17.09
CA THR A 80 2.97 -16.42 17.47
C THR A 80 2.39 -15.65 16.29
N SER A 81 1.09 -15.38 16.31
CA SER A 81 0.51 -14.36 15.43
C SER A 81 0.98 -12.98 15.89
N TRP A 82 1.47 -12.17 14.96
CA TRP A 82 1.61 -10.74 15.19
C TRP A 82 0.25 -10.18 15.60
N ALA A 83 0.20 -9.40 16.68
CA ALA A 83 -1.06 -8.81 17.13
C ALA A 83 -1.74 -8.11 15.93
N ALA A 84 -2.97 -8.48 15.63
CA ALA A 84 -3.70 -8.02 14.46
C ALA A 84 -3.70 -6.48 14.35
N PRO A 85 -3.82 -5.69 15.44
CA PRO A 85 -3.69 -4.23 15.35
C PRO A 85 -2.36 -3.78 14.71
N TYR A 86 -1.24 -4.43 15.02
CA TYR A 86 0.05 -4.11 14.41
C TYR A 86 0.10 -4.50 12.94
N ALA A 87 -0.36 -5.70 12.60
CA ALA A 87 -0.37 -6.19 11.22
C ALA A 87 -1.18 -5.29 10.28
N TYR A 88 -2.28 -4.70 10.78
CA TYR A 88 -3.08 -3.73 10.04
C TYR A 88 -2.67 -2.27 10.30
N GLY A 89 -1.64 -2.01 11.10
CA GLY A 89 -1.16 -0.66 11.43
C GLY A 89 -2.21 0.25 12.07
N LEU A 90 -3.09 -0.31 12.90
CA LEU A 90 -4.17 0.37 13.60
C LEU A 90 -3.74 0.79 15.01
N THR A 91 -4.21 1.95 15.45
CA THR A 91 -4.11 2.33 16.86
C THR A 91 -5.11 1.51 17.67
N ALA A 92 -4.65 0.88 18.75
CA ALA A 92 -5.48 0.02 19.59
C ALA A 92 -5.18 0.21 21.08
N PHE A 93 -6.19 -0.11 21.89
CA PHE A 93 -6.12 -0.15 23.35
C PHE A 93 -6.72 -1.45 23.87
N ALA A 94 -6.11 -2.04 24.89
CA ALA A 94 -6.67 -3.18 25.62
C ALA A 94 -7.15 -2.71 27.00
N SER A 95 -8.46 -2.80 27.27
CA SER A 95 -9.04 -2.41 28.56
C SER A 95 -9.61 -3.62 29.30
N LYS A 96 -9.53 -3.58 30.63
CA LYS A 96 -10.25 -4.50 31.52
C LYS A 96 -11.67 -4.02 31.83
N GLU A 97 -11.97 -2.76 31.51
CA GLU A 97 -13.28 -2.16 31.73
C GLU A 97 -14.24 -2.59 30.62
N LYS A 98 -15.53 -2.74 30.97
CA LYS A 98 -16.56 -3.00 29.96
C LYS A 98 -16.87 -1.71 29.22
N ILE A 99 -16.53 -1.66 27.94
CA ILE A 99 -16.84 -0.54 27.05
C ILE A 99 -18.19 -0.79 26.38
N ALA A 100 -19.07 0.20 26.41
CA ALA A 100 -20.34 0.13 25.70
C ALA A 100 -20.09 0.10 24.19
N ALA A 101 -20.74 -0.84 23.51
CA ALA A 101 -20.67 -0.98 22.06
C ALA A 101 -22.05 -0.74 21.45
N GLY A 102 -22.11 0.18 20.49
CA GLY A 102 -23.27 0.49 19.68
C GLY A 102 -23.29 -0.29 18.36
N SER A 103 -24.30 0.03 17.55
CA SER A 103 -24.44 -0.50 16.19
C SER A 103 -23.43 0.14 15.24
N ALA A 104 -23.20 -0.53 14.10
CA ALA A 104 -22.39 0.02 13.04
C ALA A 104 -22.89 1.41 12.62
N PRO A 105 -21.98 2.38 12.42
CA PRO A 105 -22.37 3.63 11.78
C PRO A 105 -22.92 3.30 10.40
N VAL A 106 -23.99 4.00 10.00
CA VAL A 106 -24.55 3.86 8.66
C VAL A 106 -23.45 4.23 7.67
N GLU A 107 -23.02 3.25 6.89
CA GLU A 107 -21.98 3.51 5.91
C GLU A 107 -22.60 4.21 4.70
N GLU A 108 -22.24 5.47 4.50
CA GLU A 108 -22.66 6.18 3.30
C GLU A 108 -22.08 5.48 2.06
N ALA A 109 -22.96 5.17 1.11
CA ALA A 109 -22.54 4.68 -0.18
C ALA A 109 -21.66 5.73 -0.86
N ILE A 110 -20.47 5.34 -1.31
CA ILE A 110 -19.64 6.21 -2.13
C ILE A 110 -20.37 6.41 -3.45
N LYS A 111 -20.69 7.66 -3.74
CA LYS A 111 -21.36 8.06 -4.97
C LYS A 111 -20.56 9.15 -5.65
N ASN A 112 -19.88 8.79 -6.72
CA ASN A 112 -19.08 9.72 -7.50
C ASN A 112 -19.96 10.70 -8.29
N GLN A 113 -19.69 12.01 -8.18
CA GLN A 113 -20.44 13.05 -8.90
C GLN A 113 -20.09 13.07 -10.39
N SER A 114 -21.03 13.46 -11.25
CA SER A 114 -20.81 13.61 -12.69
C SER A 114 -19.85 14.77 -13.00
N THR A 115 -19.14 14.69 -14.12
CA THR A 115 -18.29 15.78 -14.63
C THR A 115 -18.36 15.84 -16.16
N LEU A 116 -18.03 16.99 -16.74
CA LEU A 116 -17.83 17.19 -18.16
C LEU A 116 -16.35 17.35 -18.55
N TYR A 117 -15.45 17.54 -17.58
CA TYR A 117 -14.04 17.83 -17.80
C TYR A 117 -13.11 16.70 -17.35
N GLY A 118 -13.25 16.23 -16.11
CA GLY A 118 -12.39 15.16 -15.60
C GLY A 118 -12.57 14.84 -14.13
N TYR A 119 -11.77 13.88 -13.65
CA TYR A 119 -11.70 13.47 -12.26
C TYR A 119 -10.27 13.60 -11.70
N ALA A 120 -10.16 14.05 -10.46
CA ALA A 120 -9.00 13.83 -9.61
C ALA A 120 -9.26 12.62 -8.69
N ILE A 121 -8.33 11.68 -8.69
CA ILE A 121 -8.34 10.45 -7.90
C ILE A 121 -7.21 10.56 -6.88
N PRO A 122 -7.52 10.93 -5.63
CA PRO A 122 -6.51 10.99 -4.57
C PRO A 122 -5.87 9.62 -4.38
N TRP A 123 -4.54 9.60 -4.22
CA TRP A 123 -3.83 8.33 -4.03
C TRP A 123 -3.95 7.83 -2.58
N HIS A 124 -5.03 7.09 -2.31
CA HIS A 124 -5.32 6.51 -1.00
C HIS A 124 -5.34 4.99 -1.05
N GLY A 125 -4.24 4.37 -0.61
CA GLY A 125 -4.15 2.94 -0.32
C GLY A 125 -4.28 2.03 -1.53
N VAL A 126 -4.64 0.77 -1.28
CA VAL A 126 -4.68 -0.28 -2.29
C VAL A 126 -5.91 -0.13 -3.17
N ALA A 127 -7.03 0.35 -2.62
CA ALA A 127 -8.25 0.61 -3.40
C ALA A 127 -8.01 1.59 -4.57
N SER A 128 -7.28 2.69 -4.32
CA SER A 128 -6.94 3.66 -5.38
C SER A 128 -6.01 3.04 -6.42
N ALA A 129 -5.01 2.28 -5.98
CA ALA A 129 -4.08 1.59 -6.87
C ALA A 129 -4.79 0.53 -7.74
N SER A 130 -5.76 -0.19 -7.17
CA SER A 130 -6.56 -1.19 -7.87
C SER A 130 -7.48 -0.57 -8.92
N LEU A 131 -8.18 0.52 -8.57
CA LEU A 131 -8.99 1.28 -9.53
C LEU A 131 -8.12 1.80 -10.69
N VAL A 132 -7.01 2.45 -10.37
CA VAL A 132 -6.11 3.03 -11.37
C VAL A 132 -5.50 1.93 -12.24
N GLY A 133 -5.06 0.82 -11.64
CA GLY A 133 -4.59 -0.36 -12.35
C GLY A 133 -5.64 -0.90 -13.32
N LYS A 134 -6.91 -1.00 -12.88
CA LYS A 134 -8.00 -1.48 -13.72
C LYS A 134 -8.31 -0.54 -14.89
N LEU A 135 -8.32 0.76 -14.65
CA LEU A 135 -8.49 1.79 -15.69
C LEU A 135 -7.36 1.70 -16.74
N LEU A 136 -6.11 1.58 -16.29
CA LEU A 136 -4.96 1.43 -17.19
C LEU A 136 -5.05 0.17 -18.04
N GLN A 137 -5.42 -0.98 -17.44
CA GLN A 137 -5.64 -2.24 -18.15
C GLN A 137 -6.75 -2.15 -19.20
N GLN A 138 -7.80 -1.36 -18.94
CA GLN A 138 -8.86 -1.09 -19.92
C GLN A 138 -8.45 -0.05 -20.97
N GLY A 139 -7.24 0.50 -20.88
CA GLY A 139 -6.67 1.43 -21.84
C GLY A 139 -7.10 2.89 -21.65
N TYR A 140 -7.62 3.26 -20.49
CA TYR A 140 -7.81 4.67 -20.13
C TYR A 140 -6.44 5.36 -20.04
N LYS A 141 -6.38 6.60 -20.52
CA LYS A 141 -5.18 7.44 -20.43
C LYS A 141 -5.26 8.27 -19.16
N LEU A 142 -4.40 7.95 -18.22
CA LEU A 142 -4.32 8.64 -16.95
C LEU A 142 -3.08 9.53 -16.91
N ARG A 143 -3.12 10.55 -16.07
CA ARG A 143 -1.96 11.37 -15.72
C ARG A 143 -1.80 11.41 -14.20
N TYR A 144 -0.66 11.83 -13.69
CA TYR A 144 -0.49 12.10 -12.27
C TYR A 144 0.21 13.44 -12.05
N ALA A 145 -0.17 14.13 -10.98
CA ALA A 145 0.47 15.38 -10.57
C ALA A 145 1.72 15.07 -9.73
N GLU A 146 2.88 15.61 -10.13
CA GLU A 146 4.13 15.44 -9.39
C GLU A 146 4.18 16.28 -8.12
N THR A 147 3.46 17.41 -8.12
CA THR A 147 3.39 18.36 -7.02
C THR A 147 1.97 18.47 -6.47
N PRO A 148 1.81 18.90 -5.21
CA PRO A 148 0.49 19.26 -4.70
C PRO A 148 -0.16 20.38 -5.54
N PHE A 149 -1.50 20.41 -5.56
CA PHE A 149 -2.28 21.46 -6.23
C PHE A 149 -3.58 21.74 -5.50
N THR A 150 -4.19 22.90 -5.75
CA THR A 150 -5.51 23.29 -5.25
C THR A 150 -6.41 23.68 -6.41
N VAL A 151 -7.62 23.13 -6.45
CA VAL A 151 -8.63 23.42 -7.48
C VAL A 151 -10.02 23.37 -6.83
N GLU A 152 -10.88 24.34 -7.15
CA GLU A 152 -12.25 24.44 -6.62
C GLU A 152 -12.28 24.42 -5.08
N GLY A 153 -11.36 25.14 -4.46
CA GLY A 153 -11.19 25.19 -2.99
C GLY A 153 -10.75 23.88 -2.33
N LYS A 154 -10.38 22.84 -3.09
CA LYS A 154 -9.89 21.55 -2.57
C LYS A 154 -8.42 21.35 -2.89
N SER A 155 -7.67 20.87 -1.90
CA SER A 155 -6.24 20.58 -2.02
C SER A 155 -5.96 19.10 -2.22
N PHE A 156 -5.02 18.82 -3.12
CA PHE A 156 -4.61 17.49 -3.53
C PHE A 156 -3.09 17.34 -3.35
N ARG A 157 -2.66 16.16 -2.91
CA ARG A 157 -1.24 15.82 -2.73
C ARG A 157 -0.58 15.41 -4.04
N ALA A 158 0.75 15.44 -4.04
CA ALA A 158 1.56 14.78 -5.06
C ALA A 158 1.15 13.30 -5.21
N GLY A 159 1.19 12.80 -6.45
CA GLY A 159 0.76 11.46 -6.84
C GLY A 159 -0.75 11.32 -7.07
N THR A 160 -1.53 12.39 -6.91
CA THR A 160 -2.96 12.38 -7.30
C THR A 160 -3.08 12.08 -8.79
N VAL A 161 -3.92 11.10 -9.14
CA VAL A 161 -4.12 10.65 -10.52
C VAL A 161 -5.27 11.43 -11.14
N LEU A 162 -5.14 11.78 -12.42
CA LEU A 162 -6.11 12.55 -13.18
C LEU A 162 -6.64 11.73 -14.34
N LEU A 163 -7.97 11.69 -14.47
CA LEU A 163 -8.67 11.19 -15.63
C LEU A 163 -9.31 12.38 -16.36
N LEU A 164 -8.72 12.79 -17.48
CA LEU A 164 -9.15 13.98 -18.23
C LEU A 164 -9.81 13.59 -19.55
N LYS A 165 -10.88 14.31 -19.93
CA LYS A 165 -11.61 14.07 -21.18
C LYS A 165 -10.73 14.16 -22.42
N THR A 166 -9.86 15.17 -22.49
CA THR A 166 -9.00 15.48 -23.64
C THR A 166 -8.07 14.33 -24.03
N ALA A 167 -7.62 13.51 -23.07
CA ALA A 167 -6.78 12.34 -23.34
C ALA A 167 -7.58 11.05 -23.61
N ASN A 168 -8.90 11.09 -23.50
CA ASN A 168 -9.80 9.93 -23.45
C ASN A 168 -11.01 10.05 -24.39
N GLU A 169 -10.93 10.89 -25.42
CA GLU A 169 -12.05 11.19 -26.34
C GLU A 169 -12.64 9.94 -27.01
N ARG A 170 -11.83 8.89 -27.21
CA ARG A 170 -12.25 7.60 -27.78
C ARG A 170 -13.45 6.96 -27.08
N TRP A 171 -13.65 7.27 -25.80
CA TRP A 171 -14.72 6.70 -24.98
C TRP A 171 -16.05 7.46 -25.10
N GLY A 172 -16.05 8.62 -25.77
CA GLY A 172 -17.25 9.42 -26.01
C GLY A 172 -18.03 9.74 -24.74
N SER A 173 -19.35 9.61 -24.81
CA SER A 173 -20.27 9.84 -23.69
C SER A 173 -20.14 8.81 -22.56
N ALA A 174 -19.57 7.63 -22.82
CA ALA A 174 -19.45 6.56 -21.83
C ALA A 174 -18.25 6.73 -20.88
N LEU A 175 -17.33 7.65 -21.17
CA LEU A 175 -16.09 7.87 -20.41
C LEU A 175 -16.33 7.95 -18.90
N PHE A 176 -17.09 8.95 -18.47
CA PHE A 176 -17.25 9.23 -17.05
C PHE A 176 -18.22 8.26 -16.38
N THR A 177 -19.30 7.84 -17.05
CA THR A 177 -20.22 6.83 -16.50
C THR A 177 -19.51 5.51 -16.20
N ASN A 178 -18.62 5.05 -17.08
CA ASN A 178 -17.85 3.83 -16.85
C ASN A 178 -16.81 4.00 -15.73
N ALA A 179 -16.12 5.14 -15.70
CA ALA A 179 -15.14 5.45 -14.67
C ALA A 179 -15.80 5.54 -13.28
N GLN A 180 -16.97 6.19 -13.17
CA GLN A 180 -17.76 6.26 -11.93
C GLN A 180 -18.17 4.87 -11.45
N ARG A 181 -18.73 4.03 -12.35
CA ARG A 181 -19.12 2.66 -11.99
C ARG A 181 -17.96 1.84 -11.44
N LEU A 182 -16.77 1.97 -12.05
CA LEU A 182 -15.56 1.31 -11.54
C LEU A 182 -15.15 1.89 -10.19
N ALA A 183 -15.10 3.22 -10.05
CA ALA A 183 -14.72 3.85 -8.80
C ALA A 183 -15.66 3.48 -7.64
N ASP A 184 -16.97 3.42 -7.89
CA ASP A 184 -17.96 2.96 -6.91
C ASP A 184 -17.73 1.49 -6.53
N GLN A 185 -17.44 0.60 -7.50
CA GLN A 185 -17.10 -0.81 -7.25
C GLN A 185 -15.85 -0.96 -6.38
N TYR A 186 -14.82 -0.17 -6.63
CA TYR A 186 -13.58 -0.15 -5.83
C TYR A 186 -13.69 0.71 -4.56
N ARG A 187 -14.85 1.32 -4.30
CA ARG A 187 -15.12 2.19 -3.15
C ARG A 187 -14.11 3.36 -3.06
N VAL A 188 -13.80 3.96 -4.20
CA VAL A 188 -12.91 5.12 -4.31
C VAL A 188 -13.74 6.36 -4.62
N LEU A 189 -13.61 7.39 -3.79
CA LEU A 189 -14.18 8.70 -4.05
C LEU A 189 -13.24 9.51 -4.95
N MET A 190 -13.70 9.78 -6.17
CA MET A 190 -13.11 10.71 -7.11
C MET A 190 -13.71 12.10 -6.92
N HIS A 191 -12.89 13.11 -7.17
CA HIS A 191 -13.33 14.50 -7.18
C HIS A 191 -13.61 14.92 -8.61
N SER A 192 -14.87 15.26 -8.91
CA SER A 192 -15.25 15.87 -10.18
C SER A 192 -14.53 17.21 -10.34
N LEU A 193 -13.90 17.40 -11.48
CA LEU A 193 -13.25 18.65 -11.88
C LEU A 193 -14.12 19.32 -12.93
N SER A 194 -14.34 20.62 -12.84
CA SER A 194 -15.02 21.42 -13.86
C SER A 194 -14.06 22.12 -14.81
N THR A 195 -12.81 22.31 -14.39
CA THR A 195 -11.76 23.05 -15.11
C THR A 195 -10.38 22.42 -14.97
N GLY A 196 -9.48 22.80 -15.87
CA GLY A 196 -8.04 22.48 -15.80
C GLY A 196 -7.17 23.55 -15.17
N LEU A 197 -7.76 24.71 -14.87
CA LEU A 197 -7.09 25.84 -14.24
C LEU A 197 -7.08 25.63 -12.73
N VAL A 198 -5.88 25.53 -12.15
CA VAL A 198 -5.71 25.34 -10.71
C VAL A 198 -5.50 26.70 -10.01
N GLU A 199 -5.96 26.80 -8.78
CA GLU A 199 -5.78 27.99 -7.94
C GLU A 199 -4.35 28.08 -7.39
N LYS A 200 -3.75 26.93 -7.09
CA LYS A 200 -2.36 26.79 -6.61
C LYS A 200 -1.73 25.53 -7.18
N GLY A 201 -0.44 25.60 -7.49
CA GLY A 201 0.31 24.52 -8.14
C GLY A 201 0.37 24.72 -9.64
N PHE A 202 0.42 23.62 -10.39
CA PHE A 202 0.52 23.64 -11.85
C PHE A 202 -0.80 23.17 -12.50
N ASP A 203 -1.19 23.84 -13.58
CA ASP A 203 -2.35 23.45 -14.37
C ASP A 203 -2.20 22.06 -14.97
N PHE A 204 -3.32 21.41 -15.30
CA PHE A 204 -3.28 20.02 -15.76
C PHE A 204 -2.65 19.81 -17.15
N GLY A 205 -2.33 20.89 -17.86
CA GLY A 205 -1.56 20.88 -19.11
C GLY A 205 -0.04 21.00 -18.92
N SER A 206 0.45 21.26 -17.71
CA SER A 206 1.89 21.41 -17.43
C SER A 206 2.66 20.09 -17.57
N ASP A 207 3.96 20.22 -17.84
CA ASP A 207 4.98 19.18 -17.76
C ASP A 207 5.10 18.50 -16.37
N ARG A 208 4.64 19.16 -15.31
CA ARG A 208 4.51 18.62 -13.94
C ARG A 208 3.32 17.69 -13.75
N VAL A 209 2.50 17.52 -14.78
CA VAL A 209 1.41 16.55 -14.82
C VAL A 209 1.73 15.50 -15.89
N ARG A 210 2.34 14.38 -15.49
CA ARG A 210 2.91 13.41 -16.42
C ARG A 210 1.93 12.29 -16.76
N PRO A 211 2.00 11.72 -17.98
CA PRO A 211 1.26 10.51 -18.32
C PRO A 211 1.60 9.36 -17.35
N LEU A 212 0.59 8.58 -16.99
CA LEU A 212 0.74 7.36 -16.21
C LEU A 212 0.62 6.15 -17.15
N SER A 213 1.72 5.42 -17.32
CA SER A 213 1.75 4.19 -18.10
C SER A 213 1.37 2.98 -17.24
N ALA A 214 0.80 1.95 -17.87
CA ALA A 214 0.55 0.66 -17.24
C ALA A 214 1.88 -0.13 -17.16
N PRO A 215 2.51 -0.27 -15.99
CA PRO A 215 3.77 -1.02 -15.90
C PRO A 215 3.54 -2.51 -16.18
N ARG A 216 4.43 -3.12 -16.96
CA ARG A 216 4.56 -4.57 -17.08
C ARG A 216 5.47 -5.05 -15.96
N VAL A 217 4.94 -5.89 -15.08
CA VAL A 217 5.63 -6.29 -13.85
C VAL A 217 5.98 -7.78 -13.91
N ALA A 218 7.23 -8.10 -13.60
CA ALA A 218 7.71 -9.46 -13.41
C ALA A 218 8.14 -9.70 -11.97
N LEU A 219 7.90 -10.92 -11.47
CA LEU A 219 8.44 -11.44 -10.22
C LEU A 219 9.38 -12.60 -10.54
N LEU A 220 10.63 -12.50 -10.09
CA LEU A 220 11.61 -13.57 -10.24
C LEU A 220 11.32 -14.69 -9.22
N THR A 221 11.26 -15.93 -9.71
CA THR A 221 10.85 -17.14 -8.98
C THR A 221 11.79 -18.30 -9.29
N GLY A 222 11.67 -19.42 -8.56
CA GLY A 222 12.49 -20.61 -8.80
C GLY A 222 13.65 -20.72 -7.82
N GLU A 223 14.78 -21.30 -8.26
CA GLU A 223 15.91 -21.57 -7.36
C GLU A 223 16.42 -20.29 -6.70
N GLY A 224 16.53 -20.33 -5.37
CA GLY A 224 17.04 -19.22 -4.56
C GLY A 224 15.96 -18.26 -4.06
N ALA A 225 14.76 -18.25 -4.66
CA ALA A 225 13.65 -17.43 -4.18
C ALA A 225 12.92 -18.12 -3.01
N SER A 226 12.60 -17.37 -1.96
CA SER A 226 11.76 -17.86 -0.87
C SER A 226 10.33 -18.07 -1.36
N SER A 227 9.83 -19.31 -1.26
CA SER A 227 8.49 -19.67 -1.74
C SER A 227 7.37 -18.91 -1.02
N THR A 228 7.55 -18.63 0.28
CA THR A 228 6.59 -17.86 1.08
C THR A 228 6.57 -16.39 0.66
N ALA A 229 7.74 -15.77 0.47
CA ALA A 229 7.84 -14.38 0.02
C ALA A 229 7.32 -14.19 -1.41
N VAL A 230 7.61 -15.14 -2.32
CA VAL A 230 7.02 -15.15 -3.67
C VAL A 230 5.51 -15.29 -3.61
N GLY A 231 5.01 -16.21 -2.78
CA GLY A 231 3.57 -16.43 -2.59
C GLY A 231 2.85 -15.20 -2.05
N GLU A 232 3.46 -14.47 -1.11
CA GLU A 232 2.92 -13.21 -0.56
C GLU A 232 2.77 -12.15 -1.65
N ILE A 233 3.83 -11.88 -2.43
CA ILE A 233 3.81 -10.88 -3.50
C ILE A 233 2.81 -11.28 -4.58
N TRP A 234 2.80 -12.55 -4.99
CA TRP A 234 1.86 -13.04 -5.99
C TRP A 234 0.41 -12.90 -5.52
N HIS A 235 0.12 -13.30 -4.28
CA HIS A 235 -1.19 -13.12 -3.67
C HIS A 235 -1.59 -11.64 -3.61
N PHE A 236 -0.68 -10.73 -3.26
CA PHE A 236 -0.96 -9.29 -3.27
C PHE A 236 -1.39 -8.80 -4.66
N PHE A 237 -0.65 -9.16 -5.71
CA PHE A 237 -0.99 -8.74 -7.09
C PHE A 237 -2.32 -9.31 -7.57
N ASP A 238 -2.57 -10.59 -7.30
CA ASP A 238 -3.73 -11.31 -7.81
C ASP A 238 -5.01 -11.01 -7.00
N GLN A 239 -4.95 -11.11 -5.68
CA GLN A 239 -6.11 -11.07 -4.80
C GLN A 239 -6.43 -9.69 -4.23
N GLN A 240 -5.42 -8.82 -4.07
CA GLN A 240 -5.62 -7.50 -3.46
C GLN A 240 -5.60 -6.38 -4.50
N LEU A 241 -4.55 -6.35 -5.33
CA LEU A 241 -4.33 -5.27 -6.30
C LEU A 241 -5.10 -5.50 -7.61
N GLY A 242 -5.34 -6.76 -7.99
CA GLY A 242 -5.96 -7.13 -9.26
C GLY A 242 -5.14 -6.65 -10.48
N TYR A 243 -3.82 -6.77 -10.40
CA TYR A 243 -2.89 -6.28 -11.43
C TYR A 243 -2.01 -7.42 -11.99
N PRO A 244 -1.79 -7.49 -13.32
CA PRO A 244 -1.00 -8.55 -13.93
C PRO A 244 0.43 -8.62 -13.37
N LEU A 245 0.84 -9.83 -13.00
CA LEU A 245 2.20 -10.17 -12.57
C LEU A 245 2.69 -11.38 -13.37
N THR A 246 3.85 -11.25 -14.03
CA THR A 246 4.47 -12.36 -14.75
C THR A 246 5.49 -13.05 -13.87
N LEU A 247 5.37 -14.37 -13.66
CA LEU A 247 6.37 -15.14 -12.93
C LEU A 247 7.48 -15.56 -13.89
N LEU A 248 8.70 -15.08 -13.64
CA LEU A 248 9.88 -15.46 -14.40
C LEU A 248 10.69 -16.47 -13.59
N ASN A 249 11.03 -17.61 -14.17
CA ASN A 249 11.84 -18.61 -13.48
C ASN A 249 13.34 -18.30 -13.64
N THR A 250 14.11 -18.36 -12.56
CA THR A 250 15.56 -18.11 -12.54
C THR A 250 16.35 -18.98 -13.52
N SER A 251 15.87 -20.18 -13.83
CA SER A 251 16.52 -21.10 -14.78
C SER A 251 16.34 -20.71 -16.25
N SER A 252 15.29 -19.95 -16.57
CA SER A 252 14.94 -19.52 -17.94
C SER A 252 15.20 -18.04 -18.18
N PHE A 253 15.60 -17.32 -17.13
CA PHE A 253 15.79 -15.88 -17.14
C PHE A 253 16.96 -15.46 -18.04
N SER A 254 16.67 -14.63 -19.03
CA SER A 254 17.66 -14.05 -19.94
C SER A 254 17.61 -12.52 -19.96
N ALA A 255 18.70 -11.90 -20.43
CA ALA A 255 18.79 -10.46 -20.65
C ALA A 255 17.71 -9.92 -21.62
N SER A 256 17.28 -10.74 -22.57
CA SER A 256 16.23 -10.40 -23.53
C SER A 256 14.87 -10.26 -22.87
N ASP A 257 14.55 -11.13 -21.92
CA ASP A 257 13.24 -11.14 -21.25
C ASP A 257 13.00 -9.86 -20.45
N LEU A 258 14.06 -9.29 -19.86
CA LEU A 258 13.99 -8.03 -19.10
C LEU A 258 13.44 -6.85 -19.92
N LYS A 259 13.64 -6.85 -21.24
CA LYS A 259 13.15 -5.76 -22.11
C LYS A 259 11.62 -5.75 -22.22
N GLU A 260 10.98 -6.86 -21.89
CA GLU A 260 9.52 -6.98 -21.87
C GLU A 260 8.87 -6.46 -20.59
N PHE A 261 9.66 -6.03 -19.61
CA PHE A 261 9.14 -5.58 -18.31
C PHE A 261 9.69 -4.21 -17.93
N ASP A 262 8.83 -3.43 -17.29
CA ASP A 262 9.17 -2.11 -16.76
C ASP A 262 9.62 -2.21 -15.29
N VAL A 263 9.14 -3.26 -14.59
CA VAL A 263 9.43 -3.53 -13.18
C VAL A 263 9.82 -5.00 -13.01
N LEU A 264 10.93 -5.24 -12.30
CA LEU A 264 11.34 -6.56 -11.84
C LEU A 264 11.30 -6.57 -10.32
N ILE A 265 10.63 -7.56 -9.75
CA ILE A 265 10.54 -7.79 -8.32
C ILE A 265 11.40 -9.00 -7.95
N LEU A 266 12.27 -8.82 -6.95
CA LEU A 266 13.04 -9.87 -6.30
C LEU A 266 12.50 -10.04 -4.88
N ALA A 267 11.76 -11.11 -4.64
CA ALA A 267 11.33 -11.50 -3.30
C ALA A 267 12.54 -11.84 -2.42
N ASP A 268 12.31 -12.05 -1.12
CA ASP A 268 13.35 -12.59 -0.24
C ASP A 268 13.99 -13.85 -0.83
N GLY A 269 15.30 -13.99 -0.65
CA GLY A 269 16.06 -15.11 -1.19
C GLY A 269 17.53 -14.79 -1.53
N ARG A 270 18.20 -15.79 -2.08
CA ARG A 270 19.58 -15.72 -2.59
C ARG A 270 19.63 -16.29 -4.02
N TYR A 271 19.69 -15.40 -4.99
CA TYR A 271 19.61 -15.71 -6.42
C TYR A 271 21.01 -15.94 -6.99
N ARG A 272 21.50 -17.18 -6.98
CA ARG A 272 22.84 -17.50 -7.52
C ARG A 272 23.02 -17.10 -8.98
N SER A 273 21.93 -17.12 -9.76
CA SER A 273 21.92 -16.65 -11.15
C SER A 273 22.34 -15.18 -11.31
N LEU A 274 22.20 -14.37 -10.26
CA LEU A 274 22.58 -12.95 -10.24
C LEU A 274 24.01 -12.70 -9.70
N ASP A 275 24.77 -13.74 -9.35
CA ASP A 275 26.14 -13.58 -8.85
C ASP A 275 27.19 -13.39 -9.96
N SER A 276 26.86 -13.75 -11.21
CA SER A 276 27.75 -13.54 -12.34
C SER A 276 27.87 -12.05 -12.69
N LYS A 277 29.07 -11.63 -13.12
CA LYS A 277 29.30 -10.24 -13.57
C LYS A 277 28.37 -9.87 -14.73
N ASP A 278 28.19 -10.77 -15.69
CA ASP A 278 27.34 -10.56 -16.86
C ASP A 278 25.87 -10.33 -16.49
N ALA A 279 25.33 -11.09 -15.53
CA ALA A 279 23.97 -10.89 -15.03
C ALA A 279 23.83 -9.54 -14.31
N GLN A 280 24.83 -9.14 -13.52
CA GLN A 280 24.83 -7.84 -12.84
C GLN A 280 24.92 -6.68 -13.83
N GLU A 281 25.80 -6.76 -14.83
CA GLU A 281 25.91 -5.73 -15.88
C GLU A 281 24.64 -5.63 -16.71
N THR A 282 24.02 -6.77 -17.05
CA THR A 282 22.71 -6.81 -17.71
C THR A 282 21.65 -6.08 -16.89
N LEU A 283 21.54 -6.41 -15.60
CA LEU A 283 20.56 -5.80 -14.70
C LEU A 283 20.81 -4.30 -14.54
N LYS A 284 22.06 -3.88 -14.36
CA LYS A 284 22.43 -2.45 -14.30
C LYS A 284 22.07 -1.72 -15.58
N SER A 285 22.40 -2.30 -16.74
CA SER A 285 22.09 -1.71 -18.04
C SER A 285 20.59 -1.51 -18.23
N TRP A 286 19.78 -2.50 -17.84
CA TRP A 286 18.32 -2.39 -17.85
C TRP A 286 17.80 -1.30 -16.91
N ILE A 287 18.33 -1.20 -15.68
CA ILE A 287 17.98 -0.13 -14.73
C ILE A 287 18.33 1.25 -15.31
N SER A 288 19.53 1.41 -15.87
CA SER A 288 19.98 2.66 -16.49
C SER A 288 19.14 3.07 -17.71
N GLN A 289 18.46 2.11 -18.36
CA GLN A 289 17.52 2.36 -19.45
C GLN A 289 16.09 2.67 -18.95
N GLY A 290 15.88 2.80 -17.64
CA GLY A 290 14.60 3.15 -17.03
C GLY A 290 13.85 1.99 -16.37
N GLY A 291 14.42 0.78 -16.38
CA GLY A 291 13.89 -0.35 -15.65
C GLY A 291 13.90 -0.12 -14.14
N LYS A 292 12.90 -0.68 -13.43
CA LYS A 292 12.74 -0.49 -11.98
C LYS A 292 12.90 -1.80 -11.24
N LEU A 293 13.92 -1.87 -10.38
CA LEU A 293 14.15 -3.02 -9.52
C LEU A 293 13.53 -2.80 -8.13
N VAL A 294 12.68 -3.74 -7.70
CA VAL A 294 12.16 -3.80 -6.33
C VAL A 294 12.72 -5.06 -5.69
N ALA A 295 13.45 -4.94 -4.58
CA ALA A 295 14.08 -6.07 -3.91
C ALA A 295 13.71 -6.11 -2.43
N PHE A 296 13.54 -7.32 -1.91
CA PHE A 296 13.18 -7.58 -0.52
C PHE A 296 14.28 -8.37 0.20
N GLU A 297 14.53 -8.02 1.46
CA GLU A 297 15.30 -8.83 2.43
C GLU A 297 16.64 -9.39 1.89
N GLY A 298 16.77 -10.71 1.77
CA GLY A 298 17.98 -11.37 1.29
C GLY A 298 18.42 -10.92 -0.11
N ALA A 299 17.47 -10.55 -0.98
CA ALA A 299 17.78 -10.00 -2.29
C ALA A 299 18.48 -8.64 -2.18
N VAL A 300 18.03 -7.78 -1.26
CA VAL A 300 18.69 -6.49 -0.97
C VAL A 300 20.09 -6.73 -0.44
N ALA A 301 20.26 -7.67 0.48
CA ALA A 301 21.58 -8.03 1.02
C ALA A 301 22.53 -8.59 -0.05
N GLN A 302 22.01 -9.31 -1.05
CA GLN A 302 22.77 -9.75 -2.21
C GLN A 302 23.18 -8.58 -3.10
N LEU A 303 22.23 -7.70 -3.47
CA LEU A 303 22.50 -6.53 -4.32
C LEU A 303 23.50 -5.57 -3.67
N ALA A 304 23.49 -5.43 -2.35
CA ALA A 304 24.43 -4.59 -1.61
C ALA A 304 25.89 -5.07 -1.67
N LYS A 305 26.15 -6.30 -2.10
CA LYS A 305 27.51 -6.80 -2.40
C LYS A 305 27.98 -6.41 -3.79
N GLY A 306 27.03 -6.13 -4.70
CA GLY A 306 27.31 -5.59 -6.02
C GLY A 306 27.39 -4.07 -5.98
N ASP A 307 27.65 -3.49 -7.14
CA ASP A 307 27.77 -2.04 -7.31
C ASP A 307 26.44 -1.46 -7.84
N PHE A 308 25.39 -1.58 -7.02
CA PHE A 308 24.04 -1.08 -7.28
C PHE A 308 23.71 0.19 -6.47
N GLY A 309 24.72 0.82 -5.86
CA GLY A 309 24.52 1.98 -4.98
C GLY A 309 23.89 1.67 -3.62
N ILE A 310 23.60 0.40 -3.33
CA ILE A 310 23.05 -0.06 -2.05
C ILE A 310 24.21 -0.40 -1.10
N LYS A 311 24.22 0.20 0.09
CA LYS A 311 25.23 -0.08 1.12
C LYS A 311 24.57 -0.51 2.43
N PRO A 312 25.10 -1.53 3.13
CA PRO A 312 24.59 -1.87 4.44
C PRO A 312 24.84 -0.72 5.42
N LYS A 313 23.81 -0.34 6.18
CA LYS A 313 23.97 0.63 7.27
C LYS A 313 24.84 -0.01 8.36
N LYS A 314 26.04 0.53 8.59
CA LYS A 314 26.88 0.10 9.71
C LYS A 314 26.15 0.45 11.01
N LYS A 315 26.02 -0.51 11.94
CA LYS A 315 25.56 -0.22 13.30
C LYS A 315 26.63 0.67 13.95
N SER A 316 26.33 1.95 14.18
CA SER A 316 27.16 2.82 15.02
C SER A 316 26.90 2.47 16.48
N GLU A 317 27.96 2.32 17.28
CA GLU A 317 27.90 2.06 18.74
C GLU A 317 27.24 3.19 19.56
N SER A 318 26.82 4.29 18.92
CA SER A 318 26.28 5.50 19.55
C SER A 318 24.84 5.83 19.11
N ALA A 319 23.98 4.84 18.93
CA ALA A 319 22.58 5.03 18.53
C ALA A 319 21.64 5.39 19.72
N ASP A 320 22.06 6.28 20.61
CA ASP A 320 21.26 6.74 21.77
C ASP A 320 20.68 8.16 21.58
N LYS A 321 20.63 8.66 20.35
CA LYS A 321 19.93 9.93 20.04
C LYS A 321 18.98 9.79 18.87
N LYS A 322 17.69 9.62 19.21
CA LYS A 322 16.49 10.11 18.52
C LYS A 322 16.66 10.49 17.03
N GLU A 323 16.78 9.51 16.15
CA GLU A 323 16.18 9.60 14.82
C GLU A 323 15.00 8.62 14.82
N ASN A 324 13.84 9.08 15.31
CA ASN A 324 12.62 8.29 15.41
C ASN A 324 11.85 8.20 14.08
N ASP A 325 12.40 8.75 12.99
CA ASP A 325 11.77 8.66 11.68
C ASP A 325 12.52 7.67 10.79
N PRO A 326 12.03 6.42 10.65
CA PRO A 326 12.62 5.42 9.76
C PRO A 326 12.57 5.84 8.28
N TYR A 327 11.86 6.92 7.94
CA TYR A 327 11.75 7.45 6.59
C TYR A 327 12.66 8.65 6.33
N ALA A 328 13.47 9.11 7.29
CA ALA A 328 14.36 10.27 7.13
C ALA A 328 15.38 10.10 5.99
N SER A 329 15.75 8.86 5.64
CA SER A 329 16.66 8.57 4.53
C SER A 329 15.97 8.45 3.16
N LEU A 330 14.64 8.55 3.08
CA LEU A 330 13.92 8.52 1.81
C LEU A 330 13.93 9.91 1.18
N SER A 331 14.37 9.99 -0.08
CA SER A 331 14.19 11.21 -0.87
C SER A 331 12.71 11.41 -1.17
N VAL A 332 12.24 12.66 -1.04
CA VAL A 332 10.88 13.01 -1.43
C VAL A 332 10.78 12.87 -2.95
N PHE A 333 9.75 12.18 -3.44
CA PHE A 333 9.55 11.87 -4.86
C PHE A 333 9.64 13.09 -5.80
N ALA A 334 9.31 14.28 -5.29
CA ALA A 334 9.38 15.55 -6.02
C ALA A 334 10.82 16.04 -6.25
N ASP A 335 11.79 15.62 -5.42
CA ASP A 335 13.19 16.05 -5.50
C ASP A 335 14.08 15.04 -6.25
N ARG A 336 13.50 13.97 -6.83
CA ARG A 336 14.25 12.89 -7.50
C ARG A 336 15.12 13.31 -8.69
N GLU A 337 14.90 14.51 -9.24
CA GLU A 337 15.67 15.07 -10.36
C GLU A 337 16.79 16.02 -9.90
N ARG A 338 16.91 16.30 -8.59
CA ARG A 338 17.86 17.30 -8.06
C ARG A 338 19.20 16.73 -7.61
N ASP A 339 19.30 15.42 -7.49
CA ASP A 339 20.54 14.73 -7.12
C ASP A 339 21.11 14.04 -8.37
N TYR A 340 21.97 14.75 -9.11
CA TYR A 340 22.82 14.21 -10.17
C TYR A 340 24.29 14.32 -9.81
#